data_AF-A0A558CVH4-F1
#
_entry.id   AF-A0A558CVH4-F1
#
_cell.length_a   1.000
_cell.length_b   1.000
_cell.length_c   1.000
_cell.angle_alpha   90.00
_cell.angle_beta   90.00
_cell.angle_gamma   90.00
#
_symmetry.space_group_name_H-M   'P 1'
#
loop_
_entity.id
_entity.type
_entity.pdbx_description
1 polymer ?
#
loop_
_entity_poly.entity_id
_entity_poly.type
_entity_poly.pdbx_seq_one_letter_code
_entity_poly.pdbx_strand_id
1 'polypeptide(L)' 'MELGVFGLNAKAPLAPGHTARLARRAEELGYDSWWAGEHVVLPSPRTPG' A
#
# COMPACT_ATOMS: atom_id res chain seq x y z
N MET A 1 12.61 -9.41 18.34
CA MET A 1 11.36 -8.64 18.18
C MET A 1 11.20 -8.42 16.69
N GLU A 2 10.06 -8.80 16.13
CA GLU A 2 9.83 -8.73 14.68
C GLU A 2 9.16 -7.40 14.31
N LEU A 3 9.63 -6.75 13.25
CA LEU A 3 9.13 -5.46 12.79
C LEU A 3 8.46 -5.62 11.42
N GLY A 4 7.24 -5.10 11.30
CA GLY A 4 6.48 -5.08 10.04
C GLY A 4 6.06 -3.67 9.62
N VAL A 5 5.79 -3.49 8.33
CA VAL A 5 5.29 -2.22 7.76
C VAL A 5 3.99 -2.43 6.96
N PHE A 6 3.03 -1.53 7.13
CA PHE A 6 1.74 -1.58 6.43
C PHE A 6 1.50 -0.34 5.57
N GLY A 7 0.82 -0.52 4.44
CA GLY A 7 0.34 0.59 3.60
C GLY A 7 1.35 1.06 2.55
N LEU A 8 2.27 0.18 2.10
CA LEU A 8 3.26 0.52 1.07
C LEU A 8 2.65 0.86 -0.30
N ASN A 9 1.37 0.55 -0.50
CA ASN A 9 0.56 0.89 -1.67
C ASN A 9 -0.39 2.08 -1.42
N ALA A 10 -0.35 2.71 -0.24
CA ALA A 10 -1.27 3.78 0.12
C ALA A 10 -0.72 5.17 -0.26
N LYS A 11 -1.61 6.04 -0.76
CA LYS A 11 -1.41 7.47 -1.04
C LYS A 11 -0.39 7.80 -2.15
N ALA A 12 0.90 7.65 -1.87
CA ALA A 12 2.00 8.13 -2.71
C ALA A 12 2.47 7.19 -3.84
N PRO A 13 2.24 5.85 -3.80
CA PRO A 13 2.58 4.96 -4.90
C PRO A 13 1.65 5.19 -6.09
N LEU A 14 2.06 6.07 -7.00
CA LEU A 14 1.25 6.47 -8.16
C LEU A 14 1.16 5.37 -9.25
N ALA A 15 1.92 4.28 -9.11
CA ALA A 15 1.95 3.17 -10.05
C ALA A 15 2.46 1.88 -9.36
N PRO A 16 2.12 0.67 -9.85
CA PRO A 16 2.53 -0.60 -9.25
C PRO A 16 4.05 -0.73 -9.04
N GLY A 17 4.85 -0.19 -9.96
CA GLY A 17 6.32 -0.22 -9.86
C GLY A 17 6.87 0.55 -8.66
N HIS A 18 6.18 1.59 -8.17
CA HIS A 18 6.58 2.32 -6.98
C HIS A 18 6.40 1.49 -5.72
N THR A 19 5.26 0.79 -5.60
CA THR A 19 5.00 -0.13 -4.48
C THR A 19 6.01 -1.27 -4.45
N ALA A 20 6.32 -1.87 -5.60
CA ALA A 20 7.33 -2.94 -5.69
C ALA A 20 8.71 -2.48 -5.22
N ARG A 21 9.10 -1.23 -5.56
CA ARG A 21 10.36 -0.64 -5.06
C ARG A 21 10.35 -0.41 -3.56
N LEU A 22 9.23 0.02 -2.98
CA LEU A 22 9.12 0.17 -1.52
C LEU A 22 9.16 -1.18 -0.79
N ALA A 23 8.46 -2.19 -1.30
CA ALA A 23 8.48 -3.55 -0.73
C ALA A 23 9.90 -4.11 -0.66
N ARG A 24 10.65 -4.02 -1.77
CA ARG A 24 12.07 -4.43 -1.79
C ARG A 24 12.93 -3.62 -0.82
N ARG A 25 12.68 -2.32 -0.67
CA ARG A 25 13.40 -1.50 0.32
C ARG A 25 13.09 -1.92 1.76
N ALA A 26 11.85 -2.34 2.06
CA ALA A 26 11.49 -2.83 3.38
C ALA A 26 12.26 -4.13 3.70
N GLU A 27 12.36 -5.04 2.73
CA GLU A 27 13.16 -6.27 2.85
C GLU A 27 14.65 -5.96 3.07
N GLU A 28 15.23 -5.05 2.27
CA GLU A 28 16.64 -4.63 2.41
C GLU A 28 16.94 -3.94 3.76
N LEU A 29 15.95 -3.32 4.39
CA LEU A 29 16.06 -2.68 5.70
C LEU A 29 15.86 -3.66 6.88
N GLY A 30 15.52 -4.92 6.60
CA GLY A 30 15.37 -5.97 7.61
C GLY A 30 13.99 -6.00 8.28
N TYR A 31 12.94 -5.50 7.63
CA TYR A 31 11.57 -5.77 8.08
C TYR A 31 11.21 -7.24 7.80
N ASP A 32 10.61 -7.91 8.77
CA ASP A 32 10.22 -9.31 8.67
C ASP A 32 8.95 -9.51 7.83
N SER A 33 8.11 -8.47 7.73
CA SER A 33 6.89 -8.50 6.94
C SER A 33 6.49 -7.14 6.39
N TRP A 34 5.79 -7.15 5.25
CA TRP A 34 5.12 -5.99 4.72
C TRP A 34 3.72 -6.34 4.21
N TRP A 35 2.80 -5.38 4.30
CA TRP A 35 1.40 -5.58 3.97
C TRP A 35 0.86 -4.43 3.10
N ALA A 36 0.21 -4.78 2.00
CA ALA A 36 -0.56 -3.86 1.19
C ALA A 36 -1.99 -3.75 1.73
N GLY A 37 -2.57 -2.55 1.71
CA GLY A 37 -3.97 -2.33 2.08
C GLY A 37 -4.87 -2.36 0.84
N GLU A 38 -5.98 -3.08 0.90
CA GLU A 38 -7.06 -2.93 -0.08
C GLU A 38 -7.93 -1.74 0.33
N HIS A 39 -8.21 -0.83 -0.62
CA HIS A 39 -9.20 0.23 -0.41
C HIS A 39 -10.36 0.02 -1.37
N VAL A 40 -11.51 -0.40 -0.83
CA VAL A 40 -12.74 -0.51 -1.61
C VAL A 40 -13.15 0.89 -2.06
N VAL A 41 -13.15 1.13 -3.37
CA VAL A 41 -13.76 2.34 -3.94
C VAL A 41 -15.25 2.04 -4.12
N LEU A 42 -16.09 2.70 -3.33
CA LEU A 42 -17.52 2.69 -3.57
C LEU A 42 -17.85 3.53 -4.81
N PRO A 43 -18.87 3.17 -5.60
CA PRO A 43 -19.39 4.03 -6.65
C PRO A 43 -19.68 5.43 -6.10
N SER A 44 -19.53 6.46 -6.93
CA SER A 44 -19.95 7.82 -6.56
C SER A 44 -21.39 7.77 -6.01
N PRO A 45 -21.69 8.49 -4.90
CA PRO A 45 -23.04 8.53 -4.37
C PRO A 45 -24.03 8.90 -5.47
N ARG A 46 -25.19 8.24 -5.50
CA ARG A 46 -26.28 8.65 -6.40
C ARG A 46 -26.67 10.08 -6.03
N THR A 47 -26.42 11.02 -6.93
CA THR A 47 -26.92 12.40 -6.81
C THR A 47 -28.38 12.45 -7.29
N PRO A 48 -29.24 13.31 -6.70
CA PRO A 48 -30.54 13.61 -7.28
C PRO A 48 -30.34 14.13 -8.72
N GLY A 49 -31.12 13.59 -9.65
CA GLY A 49 -31.26 14.11 -11.02
C GLY A 49 -32.45 15.04 -11.14
#